data_AF-A3J993-F1
#
_entry.id   AF-A3J993-F1
#
_cell.length_a   1.000
_cell.length_b   1.000
_cell.length_c   1.000
_cell.angle_alpha   90.00
_cell.angle_beta   90.00
_cell.angle_gamma   90.00
#
_symmetry.space_group_name_H-M   'P 1'
#
loop_
_entity.id
_entity.type
_entity.pdbx_description
1 polymer ?
#
loop_
_entity_poly.entity_id
_entity_poly.type
_entity_poly.pdbx_seq_one_letter_code
_entity_poly.pdbx_strand_id
1 'polypeptide(L)'
;MLLPGLVAIALMPLVIYLMYPPEIKATPNAVDFVRERLGKLGKLSRDEGIMLDVFVVLLLLWAGVPAWIFGDTFKLNSTTTAFVGLSILPVTGVLNWKDVLGEKSAWDTLVWFGALVMMANPA
;
A
#
# COMPACT_ATOMS: atom_id res chain seq x y z
N MET A 1 -2.17 23.88 10.24
CA MET A 1 -1.28 23.06 9.38
C MET A 1 -1.81 22.82 7.97
N LEU A 2 -3.08 23.15 7.65
CA LEU A 2 -3.62 23.03 6.28
C LEU A 2 -2.93 23.94 5.25
N LEU A 3 -2.69 25.21 5.59
CA LEU A 3 -2.00 26.16 4.70
C LEU A 3 -0.59 25.68 4.27
N PRO A 4 0.33 25.35 5.20
CA PRO A 4 1.66 24.87 4.80
C PRO A 4 1.59 23.52 4.06
N GLY A 5 0.62 22.66 4.38
CA GLY A 5 0.42 21.39 3.67
C GLY A 5 0.01 21.57 2.21
N LEU A 6 -0.97 22.45 1.93
CA LEU A 6 -1.41 22.74 0.57
C LEU A 6 -0.30 23.40 -0.27
N VAL A 7 0.44 24.33 0.35
CA VAL A 7 1.59 24.97 -0.28
C VAL A 7 2.67 23.94 -0.61
N ALA A 8 2.97 23.00 0.30
CA ALA A 8 3.93 21.93 0.05
C ALA A 8 3.47 20.97 -1.07
N ILE A 9 2.18 20.61 -1.11
CA ILE A 9 1.62 19.75 -2.17
C ILE A 9 1.75 20.41 -3.55
N ALA A 10 1.58 21.73 -3.64
CA ALA A 10 1.72 22.46 -4.90
C ALA A 10 3.19 22.70 -5.28
N LEU A 11 4.05 23.05 -4.30
CA LEU A 11 5.46 23.40 -4.56
C LEU A 11 6.35 22.17 -4.78
N MET A 12 6.15 21.07 -4.05
CA MET A 12 7.03 19.89 -4.13
C MET A 12 7.11 19.30 -5.55
N PRO A 13 6.00 19.10 -6.29
CA PRO A 13 6.06 18.63 -7.67
C PRO A 13 6.85 19.57 -8.58
N LEU A 14 6.67 20.90 -8.42
CA LEU A 14 7.38 21.90 -9.22
C LEU A 14 8.89 21.89 -8.96
N VAL A 15 9.28 21.80 -7.68
CA VAL A 15 10.69 21.74 -7.27
C VAL A 15 11.34 20.46 -7.79
N ILE A 16 10.69 19.30 -7.63
CA ILE A 16 11.20 18.03 -8.15
C ILE A 16 11.31 18.06 -9.67
N TYR A 17 10.32 18.61 -10.37
CA TYR A 17 10.34 18.72 -11.83
C TYR A 17 11.50 19.58 -12.33
N LEU A 18 11.88 20.62 -11.59
CA LEU A 18 13.00 21.49 -11.92
C LEU A 18 14.36 20.84 -11.58
N MET A 19 14.49 20.20 -10.41
CA MET A 19 15.74 19.60 -9.94
C MET A 19 16.06 18.26 -10.61
N TYR A 20 15.05 17.42 -10.80
CA TYR A 20 15.16 16.08 -11.38
C TYR A 20 14.15 15.97 -12.53
N PRO A 21 14.38 16.68 -13.64
CA PRO A 21 13.47 16.63 -14.77
C PRO A 21 13.35 15.17 -15.24
N PRO A 22 12.12 14.65 -15.40
CA PRO A 22 11.92 13.27 -15.81
C PRO A 22 12.54 13.04 -17.20
N GLU A 23 13.25 11.92 -17.34
CA GLU A 23 13.92 11.54 -18.59
C GLU A 23 12.90 11.30 -19.72
N ILE A 24 11.73 10.75 -19.38
CA ILE A 24 10.63 10.51 -20.31
C ILE A 24 9.50 11.50 -20.01
N LYS A 25 9.41 12.57 -20.82
CA LYS A 25 8.38 13.62 -20.67
C LYS A 25 7.10 13.33 -21.45
N ALA A 26 7.18 12.46 -22.44
CA ALA A 26 6.04 12.03 -23.24
C ALA A 26 6.21 10.55 -23.56
N THR A 27 5.18 9.76 -23.23
CA THR A 27 5.05 8.38 -23.69
C THR A 27 4.07 8.39 -24.86
N PRO A 28 4.54 8.49 -26.12
CA PRO A 28 3.64 8.45 -27.27
C PRO A 28 2.83 7.15 -27.24
N ASN A 29 1.53 7.25 -27.50
CA ASN A 29 0.58 6.13 -27.51
C ASN A 29 0.37 5.43 -26.15
N ALA A 30 0.60 6.11 -25.01
CA ALA A 30 0.33 5.54 -23.69
C ALA A 30 -1.10 5.00 -23.55
N VAL A 31 -2.09 5.70 -24.10
CA VAL A 31 -3.50 5.30 -24.03
C VAL A 31 -3.74 4.02 -24.82
N ASP A 32 -3.19 3.91 -26.04
CA ASP A 32 -3.35 2.72 -26.88
C ASP A 32 -2.62 1.52 -26.30
N PHE A 33 -1.42 1.75 -25.75
CA PHE A 33 -0.65 0.74 -25.02
C PHE A 33 -1.43 0.20 -23.82
N VAL A 34 -2.04 1.08 -23.01
CA VAL A 34 -2.87 0.66 -21.87
C VAL A 34 -4.10 -0.11 -22.33
N ARG A 35 -4.79 0.33 -23.38
CA ARG A 35 -5.96 -0.37 -23.94
C ARG A 35 -5.60 -1.77 -24.45
N GLU A 36 -4.47 -1.90 -25.14
CA GLU A 36 -3.98 -3.20 -25.62
C GLU A 36 -3.65 -4.14 -24.44
N ARG A 37 -2.97 -3.62 -23.40
CA ARG A 37 -2.63 -4.41 -22.20
C ARG A 37 -3.85 -4.80 -21.38
N LEU A 38 -4.82 -3.89 -21.20
CA LEU A 38 -6.09 -4.18 -20.55
C LEU A 38 -6.88 -5.26 -21.32
N GLY A 39 -6.89 -5.18 -22.65
CA GLY A 39 -7.50 -6.22 -23.50
C GLY A 39 -6.84 -7.59 -23.33
N LYS A 40 -5.52 -7.64 -23.13
CA LYS A 40 -4.77 -8.89 -22.88
C LYS A 40 -4.99 -9.48 -21.49
N LEU A 41 -5.19 -8.64 -20.47
CA LEU A 41 -5.46 -9.09 -19.10
C LEU A 41 -6.85 -9.75 -19.00
N GLY A 42 -7.84 -9.26 -19.74
CA GLY A 42 -9.16 -9.87 -19.83
C GLY A 42 -10.01 -9.65 -18.58
N LYS A 43 -10.82 -10.65 -18.21
CA LYS A 43 -11.72 -10.58 -17.05
C LYS A 43 -10.95 -10.78 -15.76
N LEU A 44 -11.40 -10.12 -14.69
CA LEU A 44 -10.84 -10.28 -13.35
C LEU A 44 -10.85 -11.75 -12.93
N SER A 45 -9.68 -12.26 -12.57
CA SER A 45 -9.54 -13.60 -12.01
C SER A 45 -10.11 -13.67 -10.60
N ARG A 46 -10.42 -14.90 -10.14
CA ARG A 46 -10.90 -15.12 -8.78
C ARG A 46 -9.93 -14.58 -7.73
N ASP A 47 -8.64 -14.77 -7.96
CA ASP A 47 -7.58 -14.38 -7.01
C ASP A 47 -7.42 -12.87 -6.95
N GLU A 48 -7.50 -12.17 -8.09
CA GLU A 48 -7.52 -10.69 -8.13
C GLU A 48 -8.74 -10.11 -7.42
N GLY A 49 -9.91 -10.74 -7.56
CA GLY A 49 -11.12 -10.35 -6.83
C GLY A 49 -10.95 -10.48 -5.31
N ILE A 50 -10.41 -11.60 -4.85
CA ILE A 50 -10.15 -11.82 -3.42
C ILE A 50 -9.12 -10.81 -2.89
N MET A 51 -8.05 -10.52 -3.64
CA MET A 51 -7.09 -9.49 -3.23
C MET A 51 -7.74 -8.10 -3.09
N LEU A 52 -8.63 -7.75 -4.01
CA LEU A 52 -9.36 -6.48 -3.95
C LEU A 52 -10.28 -6.44 -2.72
N ASP A 53 -10.99 -7.52 -2.43
CA ASP A 53 -11.84 -7.63 -1.25
C ASP A 53 -11.02 -7.48 0.05
N VAL A 54 -9.86 -8.15 0.15
CA VAL A 54 -8.97 -7.99 1.31
C VAL A 54 -8.49 -6.55 1.45
N PHE A 55 -8.14 -5.89 0.35
CA PHE A 55 -7.73 -4.49 0.37
C PHE A 55 -8.86 -3.57 0.88
N VAL A 56 -10.10 -3.77 0.43
CA VAL A 56 -11.26 -3.01 0.91
C VAL A 56 -11.49 -3.26 2.41
N VAL A 57 -11.42 -4.52 2.87
CA VAL A 57 -11.53 -4.87 4.29
C VAL A 57 -10.46 -4.14 5.10
N LEU A 58 -9.20 -4.17 4.67
CA LEU A 58 -8.10 -3.47 5.35
C LEU A 58 -8.33 -1.96 5.44
N LEU A 59 -8.82 -1.33 4.37
CA LEU A 59 -9.15 0.10 4.38
C LEU A 59 -10.30 0.43 5.33
N LEU A 60 -11.33 -0.41 5.40
CA LEU A 60 -12.46 -0.21 6.33
C LEU A 60 -12.02 -0.34 7.79
N LEU A 61 -11.18 -1.34 8.09
CA LEU A 61 -10.60 -1.53 9.41
C LEU A 61 -9.69 -0.35 9.79
N TRP A 62 -8.84 0.10 8.86
CA TRP A 62 -7.91 1.21 9.09
C TRP A 62 -8.61 2.57 9.22
N ALA A 63 -9.65 2.82 8.42
CA ALA A 63 -10.46 4.04 8.50
C ALA A 63 -11.33 4.11 9.77
N GLY A 64 -11.29 3.07 10.63
CA GLY A 64 -12.03 3.05 11.89
C GLY A 64 -13.55 2.87 11.70
N VAL A 65 -13.99 2.39 10.54
CA VAL A 65 -15.41 2.10 10.28
C VAL A 65 -16.02 1.16 11.33
N PRO A 66 -15.33 0.10 11.80
CA PRO A 66 -15.84 -0.74 12.89
C PRO A 66 -16.04 0.02 14.19
N ALA A 67 -15.13 0.94 14.53
CA ALA A 67 -15.25 1.78 15.73
C ALA A 67 -16.41 2.79 15.61
N TRP A 68 -16.70 3.24 14.38
CA TRP A 68 -17.82 4.15 14.12
C TRP A 68 -19.19 3.46 14.25
N ILE A 69 -19.28 2.17 13.91
CA ILE A 69 -20.53 1.40 13.92
C ILE A 69 -20.75 0.68 15.26
N PHE A 70 -19.70 0.09 15.85
CA PHE A 70 -19.78 -0.76 17.04
C PHE A 70 -19.24 -0.11 18.32
N GLY A 71 -18.73 1.12 18.22
CA GLY A 71 -18.19 1.88 19.35
C GLY A 71 -16.68 1.71 19.54
N ASP A 72 -16.12 2.53 20.42
CA ASP A 72 -14.67 2.70 20.65
C ASP A 72 -13.94 1.43 21.13
N THR A 73 -14.67 0.43 21.62
CA THR A 73 -14.14 -0.88 22.01
C THR A 73 -13.63 -1.70 20.82
N PHE A 74 -14.05 -1.37 19.59
CA PHE A 74 -13.59 -2.03 18.35
C PHE A 74 -12.51 -1.23 17.59
N LYS A 75 -11.83 -0.29 18.27
CA LYS A 75 -10.66 0.39 17.69
C LYS A 75 -9.53 -0.61 17.50
N LEU A 76 -9.22 -0.92 16.24
CA LEU A 76 -8.05 -1.71 15.86
C LEU A 76 -6.88 -0.78 15.56
N ASN A 77 -5.69 -1.13 16.05
CA ASN A 77 -4.48 -0.42 15.64
C ASN A 77 -4.06 -0.87 14.23
N SER A 78 -3.23 -0.05 13.56
CA SER A 78 -2.75 -0.36 12.21
C SER A 78 -2.02 -1.70 12.13
N THR A 79 -1.32 -2.11 13.19
CA THR A 79 -0.59 -3.37 13.26
C THR A 79 -1.52 -4.59 13.20
N THR A 80 -2.57 -4.60 14.02
CA THR A 80 -3.57 -5.67 14.03
C THR A 80 -4.29 -5.74 12.69
N THR A 81 -4.66 -4.60 12.11
CA THR A 81 -5.26 -4.55 10.77
C THR A 81 -4.34 -5.19 9.73
N ALA A 82 -3.04 -4.88 9.73
CA ALA A 82 -2.07 -5.49 8.84
C ALA A 82 -1.97 -7.03 9.03
N PHE A 83 -1.95 -7.50 10.29
CA PHE A 83 -1.94 -8.94 10.59
C PHE A 83 -3.22 -9.66 10.15
N VAL A 84 -4.38 -9.01 10.22
CA VAL A 84 -5.64 -9.57 9.69
C VAL A 84 -5.52 -9.79 8.19
N GLY A 85 -5.02 -8.80 7.43
CA GLY A 85 -4.80 -8.95 5.98
C GLY A 85 -3.81 -10.07 5.65
N LEU A 86 -2.69 -10.12 6.37
CA LEU A 86 -1.68 -11.17 6.23
C LEU A 86 -2.23 -12.56 6.57
N SER A 87 -3.24 -12.65 7.43
CA SER A 87 -3.88 -13.93 7.78
C SER A 87 -4.90 -14.37 6.73
N ILE A 88 -5.65 -13.42 6.15
CA ILE A 88 -6.70 -13.75 5.17
C ILE A 88 -6.07 -14.23 3.86
N LEU A 89 -5.03 -13.57 3.34
CA LEU A 89 -4.45 -13.89 2.03
C LEU A 89 -3.98 -15.36 1.91
N PRO A 90 -3.25 -15.94 2.88
CA PRO A 90 -2.87 -17.35 2.85
C PRO A 90 -4.02 -18.31 3.09
N VAL A 91 -4.98 -17.94 3.95
CA VAL A 91 -6.18 -18.76 4.21
C VAL A 91 -7.06 -18.86 2.97
N THR A 92 -7.15 -17.78 2.18
CA THR A 92 -7.89 -17.77 0.90
C THR A 92 -7.18 -18.52 -0.23
N GLY A 93 -5.93 -18.93 -0.05
CA GLY A 93 -5.12 -19.63 -1.05
C GLY A 93 -4.57 -18.73 -2.16
N VAL A 94 -4.73 -17.41 -2.02
CA VAL A 94 -4.22 -16.42 -2.99
C VAL A 94 -2.70 -16.25 -2.87
N LEU A 95 -2.17 -16.35 -1.64
CA LEU A 95 -0.73 -16.38 -1.38
C LEU A 95 -0.37 -17.68 -0.67
N ASN A 96 0.72 -18.32 -1.07
CA ASN A 96 1.26 -19.43 -0.29
C ASN A 96 2.15 -18.89 0.84
N TRP A 97 2.31 -19.69 1.89
CA TRP A 97 3.26 -19.36 2.96
C TRP A 97 4.70 -19.16 2.46
N LYS A 98 5.08 -19.87 1.39
CA LYS A 98 6.38 -19.69 0.73
C LYS A 98 6.50 -18.33 0.05
N ASP A 99 5.42 -17.77 -0.48
CA ASP A 99 5.41 -16.47 -1.14
C ASP A 99 5.61 -15.36 -0.09
N VAL A 100 4.97 -15.49 1.08
CA VAL A 100 5.15 -14.60 2.23
C VAL A 100 6.58 -14.64 2.78
N LEU A 101 7.16 -15.83 2.94
CA LEU A 101 8.55 -15.98 3.38
C LEU A 101 9.56 -15.55 2.30
N GLY A 102 9.17 -15.61 1.03
CA GLY A 102 9.99 -15.22 -0.12
C GLY A 102 10.14 -13.72 -0.30
N GLU A 103 9.28 -12.91 0.33
CA GLU A 103 9.25 -11.45 0.20
C GLU A 103 10.39 -10.78 0.99
N LYS A 104 11.61 -10.89 0.47
CA LYS A 104 12.84 -10.42 1.13
C LYS A 104 12.81 -8.93 1.46
N SER A 105 12.14 -8.10 0.65
CA SER A 105 12.10 -6.65 0.88
C SER A 105 11.38 -6.30 2.19
N ALA A 106 10.29 -7.00 2.50
CA ALA A 106 9.55 -6.80 3.75
C ALA A 106 10.40 -7.21 4.97
N TRP A 107 11.11 -8.34 4.89
CA TRP A 107 12.00 -8.81 5.96
C TRP A 107 13.20 -7.89 6.18
N ASP A 108 13.83 -7.43 5.09
CA ASP A 108 14.94 -6.48 5.16
C ASP A 108 14.51 -5.17 5.83
N THR A 109 13.37 -4.63 5.40
CA THR A 109 12.76 -3.43 5.98
C THR A 109 12.47 -3.59 7.48
N LEU A 110 11.90 -4.74 7.88
CA LEU A 110 11.60 -5.04 9.28
C LEU A 110 12.87 -5.10 10.15
N VAL A 111 13.92 -5.77 9.66
CA VAL A 111 15.19 -5.92 10.39
C VAL A 111 15.92 -4.58 10.50
N TRP A 112 16.03 -3.84 9.38
CA TRP A 112 16.71 -2.55 9.39
C TRP A 112 15.97 -1.50 10.20
N PHE A 113 14.64 -1.38 10.07
CA PHE A 113 13.90 -0.44 10.92
C PHE A 113 13.98 -0.84 12.38
N GLY A 114 13.92 -2.13 12.72
CA GLY A 114 14.12 -2.59 14.09
C GLY A 114 15.47 -2.16 14.67
N ALA A 115 16.56 -2.39 13.93
CA ALA A 115 17.91 -2.00 14.35
C ALA A 115 18.06 -0.47 14.47
N LEU A 116 17.57 0.29 13.48
CA LEU A 116 17.66 1.74 13.47
C LEU A 116 16.86 2.39 14.60
N VAL A 117 15.64 1.89 14.88
CA VAL A 117 14.82 2.38 16.00
C VAL A 117 15.51 2.10 17.34
N MET A 118 16.15 0.93 17.50
CA MET A 118 16.92 0.60 18.70
C MET A 118 18.13 1.55 18.89
N MET A 119 18.84 1.89 17.80
CA MET A 119 19.97 2.82 17.86
C MET A 119 19.54 4.27 18.13
N ALA A 120 18.34 4.66 17.69
CA ALA A 120 17.82 6.01 17.82
C ALA A 120 17.23 6.30 19.22
N ASN A 121 16.89 5.27 19.98
CA ASN A 121 16.38 5.44 21.34
C ASN A 121 17.55 5.46 22.34
N PRO A 122 17.89 6.61 22.94
CA PRO A 122 18.84 6.62 24.05
C PRO A 122 18.21 5.85 25.21
N ALA A 123 18.97 4.94 25.80
CA ALA A 123 18.59 4.31 27.06
C ALA A 123 18.32 5.35 28.15
#